data_AF-A0A351JQF7-F1
#
_entry.id   AF-A0A351JQF7-F1
#
_cell.length_a   1.000
_cell.length_b   1.000
_cell.length_c   1.000
_cell.angle_alpha   90.00
_cell.angle_beta   90.00
_cell.angle_gamma   90.00
#
_symmetry.space_group_name_H-M   'P 1'
#
loop_
_entity.id
_entity.type
_entity.pdbx_description
1 polymer ?
#
loop_
_entity_poly.entity_id
_entity_poly.type
_entity_poly.pdbx_seq_one_letter_code
_entity_poly.pdbx_strand_id
1 'polypeptide(L)'
;MKSALFLLAVIVVGALGYLAGAGKIDYKKMTGEINPFVQKTVDKAGEELKKAGDSIKEKQMDKLKEGIAESINEKETTDKKENGTIAKLDITGSWSVEKGPYQKIIIFEDGSYSAFLNDKPLIEGNWYFIDGVFALVAKQNPELSEGFSAITKNGDTLTLQTNEGTLTWKKIEQE
;
A
#
# COMPACT_ATOMS: atom_id res chain seq x y z
N MET A 1 -9.87 -32.11 -11.75
CA MET A 1 -8.58 -32.25 -12.47
C MET A 1 -8.15 -31.03 -13.31
N LYS A 2 -9.02 -30.04 -13.62
CA LYS A 2 -8.63 -28.84 -14.40
C LYS A 2 -7.88 -27.76 -13.59
N SER A 3 -7.96 -27.78 -12.25
CA SER A 3 -7.36 -26.74 -11.39
C SER A 3 -5.84 -26.85 -11.23
N ALA A 4 -5.26 -28.05 -11.34
CA ALA A 4 -3.81 -28.22 -11.16
C ALA A 4 -2.99 -27.68 -12.35
N LEU A 5 -3.53 -27.80 -13.58
CA LEU A 5 -2.91 -27.21 -14.77
C LEU A 5 -2.94 -25.68 -14.76
N PHE A 6 -4.01 -25.10 -14.19
CA PHE A 6 -4.17 -23.65 -14.08
C PHE A 6 -3.16 -23.04 -13.10
N LEU A 7 -2.91 -23.72 -11.97
CA LEU A 7 -1.94 -23.24 -10.99
C LEU A 7 -0.50 -23.27 -11.55
N LEU A 8 -0.16 -24.31 -12.30
CA LEU A 8 1.17 -24.45 -12.93
C LEU A 8 1.41 -23.40 -14.02
N ALA A 9 0.38 -23.06 -14.80
CA ALA A 9 0.46 -22.01 -15.82
C ALA A 9 0.66 -20.61 -15.21
N VAL A 10 -0.02 -20.30 -14.10
CA VAL A 10 0.11 -19.02 -13.39
C VAL A 10 1.50 -18.84 -12.78
N ILE A 11 2.08 -19.92 -12.23
CA ILE A 11 3.44 -19.88 -11.66
C ILE A 11 4.50 -19.66 -12.76
N VAL A 12 4.36 -20.30 -13.92
CA VAL A 12 5.30 -20.16 -15.03
C VAL A 12 5.24 -18.75 -15.64
N VAL A 13 4.05 -18.17 -15.78
CA VAL A 13 3.87 -16.80 -16.32
C VAL A 13 4.35 -15.74 -15.32
N GLY A 14 4.11 -15.93 -14.01
CA GLY A 14 4.61 -15.03 -12.97
C GLY A 14 6.14 -15.01 -12.87
N ALA A 15 6.79 -16.18 -12.97
CA ALA A 15 8.25 -16.30 -12.94
C ALA A 15 8.90 -15.63 -14.16
N LEU A 16 8.30 -15.75 -15.34
CA LEU A 16 8.79 -15.11 -16.57
C LEU A 16 8.59 -13.58 -16.55
N GLY A 17 7.47 -13.09 -16.01
CA GLY A 17 7.22 -11.66 -15.84
C GLY A 17 8.20 -10.99 -14.87
N TYR A 18 8.55 -11.66 -13.77
CA TYR A 18 9.53 -11.16 -12.80
C TYR A 18 10.95 -11.09 -13.39
N LEU A 19 11.34 -12.07 -14.21
CA LEU A 19 12.64 -12.08 -14.90
C LEU A 19 12.74 -11.01 -16.00
N ALA A 20 11.62 -10.68 -16.66
CA ALA A 20 11.56 -9.60 -17.66
C ALA A 20 11.66 -8.20 -17.02
N GLY A 21 10.99 -7.99 -15.88
CA GLY A 21 11.01 -6.71 -15.15
C GLY A 21 12.37 -6.39 -14.51
N ALA A 22 13.17 -7.41 -14.19
CA ALA A 22 14.50 -7.24 -13.59
C ALA A 22 15.62 -6.92 -14.61
N GLY A 23 15.31 -6.71 -15.89
CA GLY A 23 16.28 -6.30 -16.92
C GLY A 23 17.38 -7.33 -17.23
N LYS A 24 17.22 -8.59 -16.80
CA LYS A 24 18.26 -9.64 -16.92
C LYS A 24 18.10 -10.56 -18.13
N ILE A 25 17.03 -10.44 -18.92
CA ILE A 25 16.82 -11.32 -20.09
C ILE A 25 16.33 -10.51 -21.30
N ASP A 26 17.15 -10.49 -22.34
CA ASP A 26 16.79 -10.00 -23.67
C ASP A 26 15.98 -11.09 -24.41
N TYR A 27 14.65 -10.96 -24.41
CA TYR A 27 13.72 -11.93 -24.99
C TYR A 27 14.01 -12.23 -26.48
N LYS A 28 14.61 -11.29 -27.22
CA LYS A 28 14.99 -11.52 -28.62
C LYS A 28 16.13 -12.51 -28.79
N LYS A 29 16.97 -12.70 -27.77
CA LYS A 29 18.14 -13.60 -27.84
C LYS A 29 17.82 -15.07 -27.55
N MET A 30 16.67 -15.36 -26.93
CA MET A 30 16.24 -16.73 -26.60
C MET A 30 15.23 -17.33 -27.59
N THR A 31 14.77 -16.57 -28.59
CA THR A 31 13.75 -17.03 -29.55
C THR A 31 14.33 -17.54 -30.86
N GLY A 32 15.47 -18.24 -30.78
CA GLY A 32 15.85 -19.21 -31.80
C GLY A 32 14.89 -20.39 -31.72
N GLU A 33 13.80 -20.31 -32.49
CA GLU A 33 12.80 -21.38 -32.71
C GLU A 33 11.91 -21.72 -31.50
N ILE A 34 11.05 -20.78 -31.10
CA ILE A 34 9.84 -21.17 -30.36
C ILE A 34 8.97 -22.00 -31.31
N ASN A 35 8.71 -23.25 -30.94
CA ASN A 35 7.79 -24.14 -31.64
C ASN A 35 6.45 -23.41 -31.94
N PRO A 36 5.96 -23.38 -33.19
CA PRO A 36 4.76 -22.64 -33.58
C PRO A 36 3.50 -23.04 -32.80
N PHE A 37 3.48 -24.24 -32.20
CA PHE A 37 2.42 -24.67 -31.30
C PHE A 37 2.42 -23.91 -29.96
N VAL A 38 3.60 -23.61 -29.43
CA VAL A 38 3.78 -22.83 -28.19
C VAL A 38 3.41 -21.37 -28.44
N GLN A 39 3.85 -20.79 -29.56
CA GLN A 39 3.49 -19.42 -29.94
C GLN A 39 1.96 -19.24 -30.07
N LYS A 40 1.29 -20.16 -30.76
CA LYS A 40 -0.17 -20.15 -30.90
C LYS A 40 -0.91 -20.27 -29.56
N THR A 41 -0.34 -20.99 -28.60
CA THR A 41 -0.92 -21.13 -27.26
C THR A 41 -0.75 -19.86 -26.44
N VAL A 42 0.42 -19.20 -26.55
CA VAL A 42 0.69 -17.89 -25.91
C VAL A 42 -0.21 -16.81 -26.49
N ASP A 43 -0.37 -16.75 -27.81
CA ASP A 43 -1.21 -15.74 -28.47
C ASP A 43 -2.68 -15.92 -28.07
N LYS A 44 -3.18 -17.16 -28.02
CA LYS A 44 -4.53 -17.46 -27.56
C LYS A 44 -4.75 -17.10 -26.09
N ALA A 45 -3.76 -17.39 -25.22
CA ALA A 45 -3.82 -17.01 -23.81
C ALA A 45 -3.80 -15.48 -23.64
N GLY A 46 -3.03 -14.76 -24.47
CA GLY A 46 -3.00 -13.30 -24.50
C GLY A 46 -4.34 -12.68 -24.90
N GLU A 47 -5.01 -13.24 -25.92
CA GLU A 47 -6.35 -12.79 -26.32
C GLU A 47 -7.42 -13.06 -25.24
N GLU A 48 -7.38 -14.23 -24.60
CA GLU A 48 -8.32 -14.57 -23.51
C GLU A 48 -8.09 -13.68 -22.28
N LEU A 49 -6.84 -13.39 -21.92
CA LEU A 49 -6.50 -12.45 -20.85
C LEU A 49 -6.93 -11.02 -21.17
N LYS A 50 -6.79 -10.58 -22.43
CA LYS A 50 -7.26 -9.26 -22.86
C LYS A 50 -8.79 -9.15 -22.75
N LYS A 51 -9.52 -10.16 -23.24
CA LYS A 51 -10.99 -10.22 -23.13
C LYS A 51 -11.46 -10.27 -21.66
N ALA A 52 -10.76 -11.02 -20.81
CA ALA A 52 -11.05 -11.06 -19.38
C ALA A 52 -10.78 -9.70 -18.70
N GLY A 53 -9.67 -9.03 -19.03
CA GLY A 53 -9.33 -7.70 -18.53
C GLY A 53 -10.34 -6.63 -18.94
N ASP A 54 -10.79 -6.65 -20.20
CA ASP A 54 -11.79 -5.70 -20.70
C ASP A 54 -13.17 -5.93 -20.03
N SER A 55 -13.56 -7.20 -19.82
CA SER A 55 -14.80 -7.55 -19.09
C SER A 55 -14.74 -7.19 -17.60
N ILE A 56 -13.57 -7.26 -16.96
CA ILE A 56 -13.39 -6.83 -15.56
C ILE A 56 -13.47 -5.30 -15.45
N LYS A 57 -12.85 -4.57 -16.37
CA LYS A 57 -12.93 -3.09 -16.41
C LYS A 57 -14.38 -2.63 -16.58
N GLU A 58 -15.13 -3.24 -17.49
CA GLU A 58 -16.53 -2.90 -17.75
C GLU A 58 -17.42 -3.17 -16.52
N LYS A 59 -17.30 -4.35 -15.89
CA LYS A 59 -18.04 -4.69 -14.67
C LYS A 59 -17.68 -3.84 -13.46
N GLN A 60 -16.43 -3.38 -13.34
CA GLN A 60 -16.01 -2.47 -12.29
C GLN A 60 -16.53 -1.05 -12.55
N MET A 61 -16.56 -0.59 -13.80
CA MET A 61 -17.11 0.72 -14.16
C MET A 61 -18.62 0.81 -13.97
N ASP A 62 -19.37 -0.26 -14.25
CA ASP A 62 -20.82 -0.29 -14.01
C ASP A 62 -21.14 -0.30 -12.51
N LYS A 63 -20.41 -1.08 -11.69
CA LYS A 63 -20.53 -1.01 -10.23
C LYS A 63 -20.13 0.34 -9.65
N LEU A 64 -19.14 1.02 -10.25
CA LEU A 64 -18.76 2.37 -9.84
C LEU A 64 -19.89 3.38 -10.14
N LYS A 65 -20.54 3.27 -11.30
CA LYS A 65 -21.65 4.13 -11.68
C LYS A 65 -22.90 3.89 -10.84
N GLU A 66 -23.19 2.63 -10.52
CA GLU A 66 -24.33 2.26 -9.67
C GLU A 66 -24.12 2.76 -8.22
N GLY A 67 -22.92 2.61 -7.66
CA GLY A 67 -22.58 3.17 -6.35
C GLY A 67 -22.57 4.70 -6.29
N ILE A 68 -22.19 5.38 -7.38
CA ILE A 68 -22.25 6.86 -7.46
C ILE A 68 -23.71 7.34 -7.57
N ALA A 69 -24.59 6.60 -8.25
CA ALA A 69 -26.01 6.95 -8.37
C ALA A 69 -26.78 6.80 -7.05
N GLU A 70 -26.45 5.78 -6.24
CA GLU A 70 -27.00 5.64 -4.88
C GLU A 70 -26.50 6.75 -3.93
N SER A 71 -25.26 7.20 -4.09
CA SER A 71 -24.64 8.25 -3.26
C SER A 71 -25.22 9.66 -3.45
N ILE A 72 -25.89 9.93 -4.59
CA ILE A 72 -26.38 11.27 -4.95
C ILE A 72 -27.85 11.48 -4.53
N ASN A 73 -28.62 10.41 -4.28
CA ASN A 73 -30.05 10.50 -3.99
C ASN A 73 -30.42 10.50 -2.48
N GLU A 74 -29.45 10.36 -1.58
CA GLU A 74 -29.67 10.35 -0.11
C GLU A 74 -29.31 11.67 0.60
N LYS A 75 -29.03 12.77 -0.13
CA LYS A 75 -28.55 14.02 0.48
C LYS A 75 -29.61 15.03 0.94
N GLU A 76 -30.87 14.61 1.05
CA GLU A 76 -31.92 15.38 1.73
C GLU A 76 -32.76 14.47 2.61
N THR A 77 -32.30 14.20 3.84
CA THR A 77 -33.09 14.32 5.09
C THR A 77 -32.36 13.68 6.28
N THR A 78 -32.45 14.38 7.41
CA THR A 78 -32.27 13.91 8.81
C THR A 78 -30.85 13.79 9.40
N ASP A 79 -30.50 14.84 10.12
CA ASP A 79 -29.93 14.91 11.48
C ASP A 79 -29.30 13.66 12.13
N LYS A 80 -28.14 13.94 12.74
CA LYS A 80 -27.43 13.20 13.81
C LYS A 80 -26.97 11.77 13.49
N LYS A 81 -25.78 11.70 12.92
CA LYS A 81 -24.77 10.70 13.31
C LYS A 81 -23.42 11.38 13.41
N GLU A 82 -22.83 11.33 14.60
CA GLU A 82 -21.52 11.87 14.94
C GLU A 82 -20.46 11.27 14.00
N ASN A 83 -20.14 12.01 12.93
CA ASN A 83 -18.93 11.79 12.17
C ASN A 83 -17.78 12.34 13.03
N GLY A 84 -17.20 11.44 13.83
CA GLY A 84 -16.11 11.74 14.76
C GLY A 84 -14.99 12.49 14.06
N THR A 85 -14.88 13.76 14.42
CA THR A 85 -13.85 14.72 14.07
C THR A 85 -12.44 14.12 14.18
N ILE A 86 -11.88 13.60 13.06
CA ILE A 86 -10.42 13.37 12.90
C ILE A 86 -9.71 14.72 12.59
N ALA A 87 -10.37 15.85 12.87
CA ALA A 87 -9.70 17.14 12.86
C ALA A 87 -8.89 17.26 14.15
N LYS A 88 -7.56 17.30 13.99
CA LYS A 88 -6.58 17.86 14.93
C LYS A 88 -5.97 16.92 15.97
N LEU A 89 -5.64 15.67 15.59
CA LEU A 89 -4.64 14.92 16.35
C LEU A 89 -3.25 15.53 16.11
N ASP A 90 -2.81 16.42 16.99
CA ASP A 90 -1.44 16.96 16.93
C ASP A 90 -0.44 15.88 17.37
N ILE A 91 0.20 15.26 16.39
CA ILE A 91 1.23 14.23 16.58
C ILE A 91 2.65 14.78 16.39
N THR A 92 2.79 16.09 16.18
CA THR A 92 4.09 16.69 15.91
C THR A 92 4.98 16.68 17.15
N GLY A 93 6.29 16.59 16.93
CA GLY A 93 7.30 16.53 17.97
C GLY A 93 8.20 15.30 17.90
N SER A 94 8.98 15.12 18.95
CA SER A 94 9.93 14.01 19.10
C SER A 94 9.33 12.89 19.94
N TRP A 95 9.48 11.66 19.45
CA TRP A 95 8.90 10.46 20.05
C TRP A 95 9.95 9.37 20.17
N SER A 96 9.94 8.67 21.31
CA SER A 96 10.69 7.45 21.58
C SER A 96 9.82 6.24 21.23
N VAL A 97 10.40 5.27 20.54
CA VAL A 97 9.73 4.10 19.97
C VAL A 97 10.18 2.86 20.71
N GLU A 98 9.26 2.19 21.41
CA GLU A 98 9.62 1.04 22.26
C GLU A 98 9.97 -0.21 21.46
N LYS A 99 9.33 -0.39 20.29
CA LYS A 99 9.52 -1.54 19.40
C LYS A 99 9.42 -1.07 17.95
N GLY A 100 10.41 -1.43 17.13
CA GLY A 100 10.45 -1.08 15.72
C GLY A 100 11.87 -1.05 15.16
N PRO A 101 12.01 -0.68 13.88
CA PRO A 101 13.31 -0.59 13.20
C PRO A 101 14.13 0.65 13.60
N TYR A 102 13.52 1.59 14.32
CA TYR A 102 14.14 2.80 14.87
C TYR A 102 13.71 2.99 16.33
N GLN A 103 14.49 3.79 17.06
CA GLN A 103 14.28 4.06 18.49
C GLN A 103 13.68 5.44 18.73
N LYS A 104 13.84 6.35 17.78
CA LYS A 104 13.34 7.72 17.87
C LYS A 104 12.80 8.17 16.51
N ILE A 105 11.73 8.94 16.55
CA ILE A 105 11.14 9.57 15.37
C ILE A 105 10.77 11.02 15.70
N ILE A 106 10.99 11.93 14.74
CA ILE A 106 10.61 13.33 14.83
C ILE A 106 9.61 13.58 13.70
N ILE A 107 8.40 14.02 14.07
CA ILE A 107 7.32 14.37 13.14
C ILE A 107 7.23 15.89 13.06
N PHE A 108 7.39 16.45 11.87
CA PHE A 108 7.39 17.89 11.63
C PHE A 108 6.02 18.38 11.14
N GLU A 109 5.69 19.64 11.45
CA GLU A 109 4.43 20.29 11.02
C GLU A 109 4.33 20.45 9.49
N ASP A 110 5.46 20.45 8.79
CA ASP A 110 5.54 20.58 7.33
C ASP A 110 5.18 19.30 6.57
N GLY A 111 4.83 18.22 7.27
CA GLY A 111 4.51 16.92 6.69
C GLY A 111 5.71 15.98 6.54
N SER A 112 6.92 16.40 6.93
CA SER A 112 8.11 15.55 6.89
C SER A 112 8.34 14.80 8.21
N TYR A 113 9.18 13.76 8.17
CA TYR A 113 9.68 13.08 9.37
C TYR A 113 11.14 12.62 9.23
N SER A 114 11.79 12.43 10.37
CA SER A 114 13.10 11.78 10.48
C SER A 114 13.09 10.72 11.58
N ALA A 115 13.58 9.53 11.28
CA ALA A 115 13.72 8.43 12.22
C ALA A 115 15.20 8.09 12.46
N PHE A 116 15.51 7.67 13.68
CA PHE A 116 16.88 7.51 14.19
C PHE A 116 17.08 6.16 14.87
N LEU A 117 18.26 5.60 14.70
CA LEU A 117 18.73 4.41 15.39
C LEU A 117 20.07 4.73 16.05
N ASN A 118 20.16 4.60 17.38
CA ASN A 118 21.33 4.99 18.17
C ASN A 118 21.80 6.43 17.85
N ASP A 119 20.86 7.38 17.86
CA ASP A 119 21.05 8.80 17.56
C ASP A 119 21.60 9.14 16.16
N LYS A 120 21.70 8.14 15.27
CA LYS A 120 22.08 8.35 13.87
C LYS A 120 20.82 8.39 12.99
N PRO A 121 20.74 9.33 12.04
CA PRO A 121 19.62 9.37 11.10
C PRO A 121 19.60 8.05 10.30
N LEU A 122 18.44 7.41 10.28
CA LEU A 122 18.22 6.14 9.60
C LEU A 122 17.30 6.32 8.38
N ILE A 123 16.19 7.03 8.57
CA ILE A 123 15.14 7.20 7.55
C ILE A 123 14.66 8.64 7.57
N GLU A 124 14.40 9.18 6.39
CA GLU A 124 13.69 10.44 6.20
C GLU A 124 12.56 10.22 5.20
N GLY A 125 11.47 10.95 5.39
CA GLY A 125 10.29 10.79 4.55
C GLY A 125 9.22 11.82 4.82
N ASN A 126 8.02 11.51 4.35
CA ASN A 126 6.82 12.30 4.60
C ASN A 126 5.78 11.46 5.32
N TRP A 127 4.94 12.09 6.11
CA TRP A 127 3.82 11.45 6.77
C TRP A 127 2.48 11.94 6.23
N TYR A 128 1.47 11.07 6.28
CA TYR A 128 0.14 11.35 5.75
C TYR A 128 -0.95 10.78 6.65
N PHE A 129 -2.10 11.45 6.66
CA PHE A 129 -3.36 10.90 7.14
C PHE A 129 -4.33 10.79 5.96
N ILE A 130 -4.65 9.56 5.56
CA ILE A 130 -5.53 9.28 4.42
C ILE A 130 -6.56 8.26 4.88
N ASP A 131 -7.85 8.61 4.82
CA ASP A 131 -8.97 7.73 5.14
C ASP A 131 -8.85 7.01 6.50
N GLY A 132 -8.33 7.72 7.52
CA GLY A 132 -8.14 7.18 8.88
C GLY A 132 -6.86 6.36 9.08
N VAL A 133 -6.06 6.19 8.03
CA VAL A 133 -4.75 5.53 8.09
C VAL A 133 -3.66 6.59 8.25
N PHE A 134 -2.80 6.39 9.25
CA PHE A 134 -1.56 7.14 9.39
C PHE A 134 -0.45 6.41 8.65
N ALA A 135 0.27 7.09 7.76
CA ALA A 135 1.32 6.47 6.96
C ALA A 135 2.63 7.27 7.03
N LEU A 136 3.74 6.57 7.18
CA LEU A 136 5.11 7.08 7.03
C LEU A 136 5.67 6.56 5.71
N VAL A 137 5.99 7.47 4.78
CA VAL A 137 6.52 7.11 3.46
C VAL A 137 7.98 7.53 3.39
N ALA A 138 8.87 6.54 3.39
CA ALA A 138 10.31 6.76 3.32
C ALA A 138 10.73 7.26 1.94
N LYS A 139 11.55 8.32 1.89
CA LYS A 139 11.98 8.95 0.64
C LYS A 139 12.98 8.10 -0.16
N GLN A 140 13.92 7.48 0.55
CA GLN A 140 15.06 6.78 -0.09
C GLN A 140 14.87 5.27 -0.16
N ASN A 141 14.03 4.70 0.72
CA ASN A 141 13.90 3.27 0.85
C ASN A 141 12.43 2.88 1.09
N PRO A 142 11.62 2.75 0.01
CA PRO A 142 10.18 2.53 0.11
C PRO A 142 9.76 1.30 0.92
N GLU A 143 10.63 0.28 1.01
CA GLU A 143 10.42 -0.92 1.81
C GLU A 143 10.37 -0.63 3.32
N LEU A 144 10.89 0.51 3.76
CA LEU A 144 10.83 0.98 5.15
C LEU A 144 9.64 1.91 5.41
N SER A 145 8.70 2.01 4.47
CA SER A 145 7.45 2.75 4.69
C SER A 145 6.52 1.95 5.59
N GLU A 146 5.81 2.64 6.47
CA GLU A 146 4.93 2.03 7.46
C GLU A 146 3.51 2.61 7.37
N GLY A 147 2.53 1.74 7.60
CA GLY A 147 1.13 2.10 7.64
C GLY A 147 0.50 1.65 8.95
N PHE A 148 -0.27 2.54 9.57
CA PHE A 148 -0.94 2.33 10.83
C PHE A 148 -2.44 2.51 10.64
N SER A 149 -3.21 1.44 10.91
CA SER A 149 -4.65 1.40 10.67
C SER A 149 -5.46 2.24 11.67
N ALA A 150 -4.84 2.57 12.80
CA ALA A 150 -5.38 3.48 13.80
C ALA A 150 -4.24 4.14 14.57
N ILE A 151 -4.48 5.36 15.04
CA ILE A 151 -3.59 6.08 15.93
C ILE A 151 -4.41 6.83 16.98
N THR A 152 -3.99 6.68 18.23
CA THR A 152 -4.63 7.33 19.38
C THR A 152 -3.56 8.06 20.17
N LYS A 153 -3.85 9.29 20.59
CA LYS A 153 -2.98 10.07 21.48
C LYS A 153 -3.60 10.16 22.88
N ASN A 154 -2.81 9.85 23.90
CA ASN A 154 -3.17 10.05 25.30
C ASN A 154 -2.02 10.76 26.01
N GLY A 155 -2.14 12.09 26.16
CA GLY A 155 -1.06 12.93 26.69
C GLY A 155 0.22 12.79 25.87
N ASP A 156 1.27 12.31 26.53
CA ASP A 156 2.61 12.09 25.97
C ASP A 156 2.81 10.67 25.41
N THR A 157 1.73 9.94 25.17
CA THR A 157 1.79 8.61 24.56
C THR A 157 0.98 8.57 23.27
N LEU A 158 1.59 8.06 22.19
CA LEU A 158 0.90 7.63 20.98
C LEU A 158 0.80 6.11 20.97
N THR A 159 -0.38 5.61 20.62
CA THR A 159 -0.64 4.19 20.40
C THR A 159 -1.01 4.01 18.94
N LEU A 160 -0.22 3.21 18.22
CA LEU A 160 -0.37 2.96 16.79
C LEU A 160 -0.72 1.49 16.55
N GLN A 161 -1.72 1.24 15.72
CA GLN A 161 -2.14 -0.11 15.36
C GLN A 161 -1.47 -0.54 14.06
N THR A 162 -0.74 -1.65 14.12
CA THR A 162 -0.11 -2.32 12.97
C THR A 162 -0.79 -3.66 12.69
N ASN A 163 -0.40 -4.32 11.60
CA ASN A 163 -0.84 -5.69 11.31
C ASN A 163 -0.27 -6.72 12.31
N GLU A 164 0.85 -6.42 12.96
CA GLU A 164 1.55 -7.32 13.88
C GLU A 164 1.16 -7.10 15.35
N GLY A 165 0.42 -6.03 15.63
CA GLY A 165 -0.02 -5.67 16.98
C GLY A 165 0.00 -4.16 17.19
N THR A 166 0.16 -3.76 18.45
CA THR A 166 0.13 -2.37 18.86
C THR A 166 1.53 -1.87 19.19
N LEU A 167 1.89 -0.70 18.66
CA LEU A 167 3.11 0.01 19.00
C LEU A 167 2.79 1.20 19.90
N THR A 168 3.68 1.47 20.83
CA THR A 168 3.57 2.60 21.76
C THR A 168 4.77 3.50 21.55
N TRP A 169 4.49 4.78 21.30
CA TRP A 169 5.51 5.82 21.27
C TRP A 169 5.31 6.79 22.42
N LYS A 170 6.40 7.27 23.02
CA LYS A 170 6.40 8.20 24.15
C LYS A 170 7.03 9.51 23.77
N LYS A 171 6.43 10.64 24.13
CA LYS A 171 6.95 11.96 23.81
C LYS A 171 8.28 12.18 24.53
N ILE A 172 9.25 12.74 23.84
CA ILE A 172 10.54 13.13 24.40
C ILE A 172 10.43 14.62 24.73
N GLU A 173 10.52 14.97 26.00
CA GLU A 173 10.61 16.36 26.43
C GLU A 173 11.95 16.94 25.95
N GLN A 174 11.92 18.12 25.34
CA GLN A 174 13.14 18.87 25.06
C GLN A 174 13.57 19.55 26.36
N GLU A 175 14.72 19.15 26.91
CA GLU A 175 15.40 19.86 28.00
C GLU A 175 15.90 21.25 27.57
#